data_AF-A0A1F9MN17-F1
#
_entry.id   AF-A0A1F9MN17-F1
#
_cell.length_a   1.000
_cell.length_b   1.000
_cell.length_c   1.000
_cell.angle_alpha   90.00
_cell.angle_beta   90.00
_cell.angle_gamma   90.00
#
_symmetry.space_group_name_H-M   'P 1'
#
loop_
_entity.id
_entity.type
_entity.pdbx_description
1 polymer ?
#
loop_
_entity_poly.entity_id
_entity_poly.type
_entity_poly.pdbx_seq_one_letter_code
_entity_poly.pdbx_strand_id
1 'polypeptide(L)'
;MGQLRFTFSDTISGYITSFNRTERSFSLRTSEGKEYTLFITPMTYARVTQNLDEGYIDATGRLSELLAEENLVYAYCIFYPKGNDYRIEVKSMIFPGDKAGTYRHEEPDWWIKQVRSIAECYLKWQFNYPETPIDFKNYRTFLHLAGGKKGDYLQETDTISRLVYGFASAYLLTGEDRFLEGAELGTEYLREHVRFYDNDEDLIYWYHGLQVSGDREQKLLTSEFGDDYDSLPMYEQIYALAGPTQTYRITGDPRIMFDIEKTIDLFEKYYKDNEKEGYFSHIDPITLDPRSPTLDKGNNRAKKNWNSVGDHAPAYLINLWLATGEEKYADFLEYTFDTIEEHFKDYDNSPFVQERFFEDWSHDKTWGWQQDNAVVGHNLKISWNLMRMNSLRPKDKYVSFARKIAELMPAAGSDRQRGGWYDVVARTLVPGEEYHRFTWHDRKAWWQQEQAILAYMILNGVLKEDEYLRHAREAAAFYNAHFLDHDDGAVYFNVLANGLPYLMGNERFKGSHSMSGYHSTELCYLSAVYTNLLITKVPMNFYFKPKPRGFKDNILRVSPDILPKGSVKLTAVEIDGKPYDNFNADALYVTLPIADKDLNVKVTITPV
;
A
#
# COMPACT_ATOMS: atom_id res chain seq x y z
N MET A 1 8.76 -3.63 -39.99
CA MET A 1 9.92 -4.11 -39.20
C MET A 1 9.95 -5.63 -39.27
N GLY A 2 11.11 -6.25 -39.45
CA GLY A 2 11.21 -7.72 -39.48
C GLY A 2 10.90 -8.31 -38.10
N GLN A 3 10.19 -9.45 -38.05
CA GLN A 3 10.01 -10.20 -36.81
C GLN A 3 11.37 -10.57 -36.21
N LEU A 4 11.46 -10.49 -34.88
CA LEU A 4 12.62 -10.94 -34.13
C LEU A 4 12.89 -12.42 -34.47
N ARG A 5 14.15 -12.78 -34.75
CA ARG A 5 14.55 -14.13 -35.17
C ARG A 5 15.48 -14.79 -34.16
N PHE A 6 15.13 -14.72 -32.89
CA PHE A 6 15.86 -15.38 -31.81
C PHE A 6 14.89 -15.94 -30.78
N THR A 7 15.37 -16.86 -29.96
CA THR A 7 14.61 -17.44 -28.85
C THR A 7 14.65 -16.54 -27.63
N PHE A 8 13.52 -16.35 -26.97
CA PHE A 8 13.44 -15.64 -25.69
C PHE A 8 12.41 -16.29 -24.78
N SER A 9 12.47 -15.96 -23.49
CA SER A 9 11.49 -16.41 -22.51
C SER A 9 10.65 -15.23 -22.05
N ASP A 10 9.35 -15.43 -21.91
CA ASP A 10 8.44 -14.40 -21.43
C ASP A 10 7.16 -15.01 -20.87
N THR A 11 6.41 -14.23 -20.08
CA THR A 11 5.12 -14.64 -19.53
C THR A 11 3.98 -14.16 -20.43
N ILE A 12 2.94 -14.96 -20.53
CA ILE A 12 1.65 -14.56 -21.11
C ILE A 12 0.59 -14.82 -20.04
N SER A 13 -0.21 -13.80 -19.73
CA SER A 13 -1.31 -13.87 -18.77
C SER A 13 -2.63 -13.59 -19.46
N GLY A 14 -3.66 -14.34 -19.11
CA GLY A 14 -5.00 -14.11 -19.64
C GLY A 14 -5.98 -15.23 -19.32
N TYR A 15 -7.15 -15.12 -19.93
CA TYR A 15 -8.25 -16.06 -19.75
C TYR A 15 -8.21 -17.11 -20.83
N ILE A 16 -8.30 -18.38 -20.45
CA ILE A 16 -8.36 -19.49 -21.40
C ILE A 16 -9.60 -19.35 -22.29
N THR A 17 -9.41 -19.50 -23.60
CA THR A 17 -10.50 -19.44 -24.60
C THR A 17 -10.77 -20.79 -25.27
N SER A 18 -9.79 -21.70 -25.30
CA SER A 18 -10.01 -23.09 -25.74
C SER A 18 -8.87 -24.01 -25.31
N PHE A 19 -9.12 -25.33 -25.27
CA PHE A 19 -8.10 -26.35 -25.00
C PHE A 19 -8.23 -27.54 -25.96
N ASN A 20 -7.15 -27.85 -26.68
CA ASN A 20 -7.02 -29.00 -27.57
C ASN A 20 -6.15 -30.08 -26.93
N ARG A 21 -6.80 -31.14 -26.44
CA ARG A 21 -6.14 -32.29 -25.79
C ARG A 21 -5.20 -33.05 -26.73
N THR A 22 -5.56 -33.19 -28.00
CA THR A 22 -4.81 -33.97 -28.98
C THR A 22 -3.49 -33.29 -29.34
N GLU A 23 -3.53 -31.98 -29.57
CA GLU A 23 -2.35 -31.17 -29.89
C GLU A 23 -1.57 -30.72 -28.65
N ARG A 24 -2.13 -30.96 -27.46
CA ARG A 24 -1.64 -30.45 -26.17
C ARG A 24 -1.42 -28.93 -26.24
N SER A 25 -2.40 -28.23 -26.80
CA SER A 25 -2.37 -26.78 -27.00
C SER A 25 -3.59 -26.11 -26.38
N PHE A 26 -3.48 -24.86 -25.98
CA PHE A 26 -4.59 -24.05 -25.53
C PHE A 26 -4.48 -22.64 -26.06
N SER A 27 -5.62 -21.97 -26.21
CA SER A 27 -5.67 -20.55 -26.53
C SER A 27 -5.99 -19.74 -25.27
N LEU A 28 -5.40 -18.55 -25.17
CA LEU A 28 -5.72 -17.59 -24.11
C LEU A 28 -5.85 -16.19 -24.69
N ARG A 29 -6.77 -15.40 -24.11
CA ARG A 29 -6.99 -13.99 -24.39
C ARG A 29 -6.42 -13.13 -23.26
N THR A 30 -5.49 -12.26 -23.58
CA THR A 30 -4.91 -11.30 -22.62
C THR A 30 -5.91 -10.20 -22.25
N SER A 31 -5.60 -9.40 -21.23
CA SER A 31 -6.44 -8.26 -20.81
C SER A 31 -6.52 -7.14 -21.87
N GLU A 32 -5.65 -7.15 -22.88
CA GLU A 32 -5.74 -6.28 -24.08
C GLU A 32 -6.57 -6.88 -25.22
N GLY A 33 -7.10 -8.10 -25.05
CA GLY A 33 -7.91 -8.78 -26.05
C GLY A 33 -7.09 -9.55 -27.10
N LYS A 34 -5.77 -9.67 -26.92
CA LYS A 34 -4.90 -10.41 -27.84
C LYS A 34 -4.97 -11.90 -27.56
N GLU A 35 -5.19 -12.69 -28.61
CA GLU A 35 -5.22 -14.15 -28.54
C GLU A 35 -3.82 -14.73 -28.79
N TYR A 36 -3.45 -15.72 -27.97
CA TYR A 36 -2.24 -16.51 -28.15
C TYR A 36 -2.59 -17.99 -28.19
N THR A 37 -1.85 -18.78 -28.97
CA THR A 37 -1.90 -20.25 -28.92
C THR A 37 -0.61 -20.79 -28.32
N LEU A 38 -0.74 -21.52 -27.23
CA LEU A 38 0.36 -22.01 -26.41
C LEU A 38 0.38 -23.53 -26.40
N PHE A 39 1.57 -24.11 -26.26
CA PHE A 39 1.77 -25.54 -26.35
C PHE A 39 2.39 -26.11 -25.08
N ILE A 40 1.75 -27.14 -24.55
CA ILE A 40 2.16 -27.88 -23.36
C ILE A 40 3.15 -28.96 -23.78
N THR A 41 4.25 -29.05 -23.06
CA THR A 41 5.30 -30.05 -23.27
C THR A 41 5.28 -31.09 -22.15
N PRO A 42 5.97 -32.23 -22.30
CA PRO A 42 6.14 -33.18 -21.19
C PRO A 42 6.82 -32.59 -19.94
N MET A 43 7.52 -31.45 -20.08
CA MET A 43 8.22 -30.76 -18.98
C MET A 43 7.41 -29.61 -18.37
N THR A 44 6.21 -29.33 -18.90
CA THR A 44 5.35 -28.27 -18.36
C THR A 44 4.80 -28.71 -17.01
N TYR A 45 4.98 -27.88 -15.99
CA TYR A 45 4.39 -28.06 -14.67
C TYR A 45 3.48 -26.89 -14.32
N ALA A 46 2.60 -27.08 -13.35
CA ALA A 46 1.67 -26.05 -12.92
C ALA A 46 1.49 -26.05 -11.41
N ARG A 47 1.15 -24.89 -10.86
CA ARG A 47 0.71 -24.74 -9.47
C ARG A 47 -0.57 -23.93 -9.37
N VAL A 48 -1.29 -24.14 -8.27
CA VAL A 48 -2.26 -23.15 -7.78
C VAL A 48 -1.52 -22.18 -6.88
N THR A 49 -1.90 -20.90 -6.89
CA THR A 49 -1.36 -19.89 -5.98
C THR A 49 -1.47 -20.34 -4.51
N GLN A 50 -0.42 -20.07 -3.72
CA GLN A 50 -0.31 -20.47 -2.32
C GLN A 50 0.12 -19.27 -1.48
N ASN A 51 -0.35 -19.20 -0.23
CA ASN A 51 0.00 -18.14 0.69
C ASN A 51 1.41 -18.36 1.28
N LEU A 52 1.95 -17.40 2.04
CA LEU A 52 3.34 -17.42 2.52
C LEU A 52 3.70 -18.66 3.34
N ASP A 53 2.80 -19.08 4.24
CA ASP A 53 3.03 -20.24 5.12
C ASP A 53 2.46 -21.55 4.55
N GLU A 54 2.04 -21.56 3.28
CA GLU A 54 1.49 -22.73 2.62
C GLU A 54 2.54 -23.44 1.74
N GLY A 55 2.51 -24.78 1.74
CA GLY A 55 3.35 -25.58 0.86
C GLY A 55 2.97 -25.44 -0.62
N TYR A 56 3.87 -25.86 -1.50
CA TYR A 56 3.64 -25.90 -2.94
C TYR A 56 2.39 -26.73 -3.30
N ILE A 57 1.45 -26.14 -4.04
CA ILE A 57 0.23 -26.82 -4.48
C ILE A 57 0.38 -27.23 -5.94
N ASP A 58 0.85 -28.46 -6.19
CA ASP A 58 0.99 -28.99 -7.55
C ASP A 58 -0.37 -29.11 -8.25
N ALA A 59 -0.40 -28.63 -9.49
CA ALA A 59 -1.56 -28.68 -10.39
C ALA A 59 -1.24 -29.38 -11.72
N THR A 60 -0.05 -29.98 -11.85
CA THR A 60 0.47 -30.55 -13.09
C THR A 60 -0.43 -31.68 -13.59
N GLY A 61 -0.85 -32.56 -12.68
CA GLY A 61 -1.79 -33.66 -13.00
C GLY A 61 -3.21 -33.20 -13.36
N ARG A 62 -3.55 -31.93 -13.09
CA ARG A 62 -4.89 -31.35 -13.27
C ARG A 62 -4.98 -30.36 -14.42
N LEU A 63 -3.95 -30.23 -15.26
CA LEU A 63 -3.95 -29.30 -16.40
C LEU A 63 -5.18 -29.44 -17.31
N SER A 64 -5.65 -30.67 -17.57
CA SER A 64 -6.83 -30.90 -18.43
C SER A 64 -8.15 -30.41 -17.84
N GLU A 65 -8.19 -30.18 -16.53
CA GLU A 65 -9.32 -29.62 -15.78
C GLU A 65 -9.18 -28.09 -15.69
N LEU A 66 -7.98 -27.60 -15.38
CA LEU A 66 -7.73 -26.17 -15.15
C LEU A 66 -7.64 -25.34 -16.43
N LEU A 67 -7.35 -25.97 -17.58
CA LEU A 67 -7.46 -25.35 -18.91
C LEU A 67 -8.93 -25.29 -19.38
N ALA A 68 -9.80 -24.82 -18.50
CA ALA A 68 -11.21 -24.55 -18.77
C ALA A 68 -11.39 -23.09 -19.17
N GLU A 69 -12.39 -22.82 -20.00
CA GLU A 69 -12.72 -21.47 -20.47
C GLU A 69 -12.89 -20.48 -19.31
N GLU A 70 -12.50 -19.23 -19.55
CA GLU A 70 -12.55 -18.11 -18.60
C GLU A 70 -11.72 -18.31 -17.32
N ASN A 71 -10.87 -19.34 -17.25
CA ASN A 71 -9.91 -19.45 -16.16
C ASN A 71 -8.71 -18.53 -16.42
N LEU A 72 -8.34 -17.71 -15.43
CA LEU A 72 -7.15 -16.87 -15.50
C LEU A 72 -5.89 -17.73 -15.28
N VAL A 73 -4.86 -17.52 -16.08
CA VAL A 73 -3.58 -18.22 -15.92
C VAL A 73 -2.39 -17.32 -16.25
N TYR A 74 -1.30 -17.50 -15.53
CA TYR A 74 0.03 -16.98 -15.87
C TYR A 74 0.86 -18.11 -16.46
N ALA A 75 1.28 -18.00 -17.72
CA ALA A 75 2.06 -19.01 -18.41
C ALA A 75 3.46 -18.47 -18.75
N TYR A 76 4.50 -18.97 -18.07
CA TYR A 76 5.88 -18.67 -18.43
C TYR A 76 6.32 -19.55 -19.60
N CYS A 77 6.76 -18.92 -20.69
CA CYS A 77 6.93 -19.55 -21.99
C CYS A 77 8.33 -19.33 -22.56
N ILE A 78 8.73 -20.21 -23.47
CA ILE A 78 9.83 -19.98 -24.41
C ILE A 78 9.26 -19.83 -25.81
N PHE A 79 9.69 -18.77 -26.50
CA PHE A 79 9.28 -18.44 -27.86
C PHE A 79 10.34 -18.95 -28.83
N TYR A 80 9.99 -19.94 -29.65
CA TYR A 80 10.86 -20.49 -30.68
C TYR A 80 10.45 -19.98 -32.07
N PRO A 81 11.34 -19.32 -32.84
CA PRO A 81 11.01 -18.89 -34.20
C PRO A 81 10.55 -20.06 -35.08
N LYS A 82 9.39 -19.93 -35.72
CA LYS A 82 8.81 -20.92 -36.63
C LYS A 82 8.14 -20.23 -37.82
N GLY A 83 8.83 -20.19 -38.96
CA GLY A 83 8.34 -19.48 -40.14
C GLY A 83 8.28 -17.97 -39.90
N ASN A 84 7.09 -17.38 -40.07
CA ASN A 84 6.80 -15.98 -39.78
C ASN A 84 6.00 -15.83 -38.46
N ASP A 85 6.21 -16.73 -37.50
CA ASP A 85 5.59 -16.67 -36.17
C ASP A 85 6.46 -17.39 -35.14
N TYR A 86 5.93 -17.60 -33.93
CA TYR A 86 6.55 -18.37 -32.86
C TYR A 86 5.80 -19.65 -32.55
N ARG A 87 6.56 -20.70 -32.26
CA ARG A 87 6.09 -21.81 -31.43
C ARG A 87 6.28 -21.41 -29.97
N ILE A 88 5.19 -21.16 -29.27
CA ILE A 88 5.18 -20.74 -27.86
C ILE A 88 5.03 -21.98 -26.98
N GLU A 89 6.10 -22.39 -26.31
CA GLU A 89 6.08 -23.55 -25.42
C GLU A 89 6.03 -23.14 -23.96
N VAL A 90 5.03 -23.64 -23.25
CA VAL A 90 4.83 -23.36 -21.83
C VAL A 90 5.80 -24.17 -21.00
N LYS A 91 6.50 -23.54 -20.06
CA LYS A 91 7.41 -24.21 -19.12
C LYS A 91 6.80 -24.31 -17.72
N SER A 92 6.13 -23.26 -17.26
CA SER A 92 5.38 -23.30 -16.00
C SER A 92 4.09 -22.49 -16.07
N MET A 93 3.12 -22.87 -15.23
CA MET A 93 1.82 -22.21 -15.14
C MET A 93 1.44 -21.93 -13.69
N ILE A 94 0.80 -20.80 -13.44
CA ILE A 94 0.24 -20.44 -12.13
C ILE A 94 -1.24 -20.12 -12.32
N PHE A 95 -2.10 -20.85 -11.60
CA PHE A 95 -3.54 -20.60 -11.55
C PHE A 95 -3.91 -19.91 -10.24
N PRO A 96 -4.67 -18.80 -10.27
CA PRO A 96 -5.10 -18.10 -9.06
C PRO A 96 -6.03 -18.91 -8.14
N GLY A 97 -6.65 -19.96 -8.68
CA GLY A 97 -7.60 -20.83 -7.99
C GLY A 97 -7.55 -22.27 -8.51
N ASP A 98 -8.29 -23.15 -7.85
CA ASP A 98 -8.32 -24.59 -8.16
C ASP A 98 -9.37 -24.99 -9.21
N LYS A 99 -10.13 -24.01 -9.72
CA LYS A 99 -11.08 -24.12 -10.84
C LYS A 99 -11.36 -22.74 -11.47
N ALA A 100 -11.96 -22.74 -12.66
CA ALA A 100 -12.35 -21.51 -13.35
C ALA A 100 -13.23 -20.60 -12.47
N GLY A 101 -12.96 -19.29 -12.52
CA GLY A 101 -13.70 -18.28 -11.77
C GLY A 101 -13.48 -18.28 -10.26
N THR A 102 -12.50 -19.05 -9.75
CA THR A 102 -12.12 -19.00 -8.34
C THR A 102 -10.76 -18.34 -8.15
N TYR A 103 -10.64 -17.62 -7.03
CA TYR A 103 -9.44 -16.88 -6.68
C TYR A 103 -9.16 -17.13 -5.20
N ARG A 104 -8.01 -17.73 -4.89
CA ARG A 104 -7.65 -18.03 -3.50
C ARG A 104 -7.47 -16.78 -2.64
N HIS A 105 -7.08 -15.67 -3.26
CA HIS A 105 -7.00 -14.38 -2.59
C HIS A 105 -8.37 -13.76 -2.23
N GLU A 106 -9.49 -14.40 -2.62
CA GLU A 106 -10.84 -14.08 -2.16
C GLU A 106 -11.32 -14.97 -1.00
N GLU A 107 -10.51 -15.96 -0.56
CA GLU A 107 -10.80 -16.75 0.64
C GLU A 107 -10.85 -15.81 1.87
N PRO A 108 -11.85 -15.94 2.77
CA PRO A 108 -12.09 -14.93 3.80
C PRO A 108 -10.92 -14.66 4.75
N ASP A 109 -10.04 -15.64 4.95
CA ASP A 109 -8.89 -15.57 5.84
C ASP A 109 -7.54 -15.44 5.10
N TRP A 110 -7.54 -15.33 3.76
CA TRP A 110 -6.32 -15.26 2.95
C TRP A 110 -5.40 -14.12 3.40
N TRP A 111 -5.93 -12.90 3.41
CA TRP A 111 -5.18 -11.71 3.76
C TRP A 111 -4.87 -11.64 5.27
N ILE A 112 -5.68 -12.27 6.11
CA ILE A 112 -5.45 -12.36 7.56
C ILE A 112 -4.26 -13.31 7.85
N LYS A 113 -4.17 -14.44 7.15
CA LYS A 113 -3.00 -15.33 7.21
C LYS A 113 -1.75 -14.64 6.68
N GLN A 114 -1.87 -13.91 5.57
CA GLN A 114 -0.74 -13.23 4.95
C GLN A 114 -0.17 -12.12 5.83
N VAL A 115 -1.01 -11.25 6.43
CA VAL A 115 -0.54 -10.20 7.34
C VAL A 115 0.17 -10.78 8.56
N ARG A 116 -0.34 -11.90 9.11
CA ARG A 116 0.27 -12.60 10.23
C ARG A 116 1.69 -13.05 9.88
N SER A 117 1.85 -13.73 8.75
CA SER A 117 3.16 -14.23 8.27
C SER A 117 4.15 -13.08 8.07
N ILE A 118 3.72 -12.01 7.37
CA ILE A 118 4.57 -10.83 7.14
C ILE A 118 5.01 -10.18 8.45
N ALA A 119 4.08 -9.91 9.36
CA ALA A 119 4.39 -9.26 10.64
C ALA A 119 5.31 -10.14 11.51
N GLU A 120 5.10 -11.46 11.49
CA GLU A 120 5.97 -12.42 12.18
C GLU A 120 7.40 -12.43 11.63
N CYS A 121 7.57 -12.35 10.30
CA CYS A 121 8.88 -12.17 9.68
C CYS A 121 9.60 -10.92 10.22
N TYR A 122 8.92 -9.76 10.29
CA TYR A 122 9.57 -8.54 10.78
C TYR A 122 9.86 -8.57 12.28
N LEU A 123 9.01 -9.19 13.11
CA LEU A 123 9.32 -9.42 14.54
C LEU A 123 10.60 -10.25 14.69
N LYS A 124 10.72 -11.32 13.90
CA LYS A 124 11.90 -12.19 13.89
C LYS A 124 13.14 -11.46 13.38
N TRP A 125 13.05 -10.77 12.24
CA TRP A 125 14.21 -10.13 11.62
C TRP A 125 14.74 -8.94 12.42
N GLN A 126 13.85 -8.12 12.97
CA GLN A 126 14.26 -6.94 13.73
C GLN A 126 14.63 -7.28 15.17
N PHE A 127 14.00 -8.27 15.78
CA PHE A 127 14.12 -8.48 17.24
C PHE A 127 14.45 -9.90 17.65
N ASN A 128 14.53 -10.85 16.71
CA ASN A 128 14.69 -12.27 17.01
C ASN A 128 13.66 -12.76 18.04
N TYR A 129 12.43 -12.25 17.92
CA TYR A 129 11.30 -12.64 18.74
C TYR A 129 10.70 -13.97 18.24
N PRO A 130 10.27 -14.89 19.13
CA PRO A 130 10.13 -14.75 20.59
C PRO A 130 11.36 -15.15 21.41
N GLU A 131 12.47 -15.52 20.78
CA GLU A 131 13.68 -15.95 21.49
C GLU A 131 14.28 -14.82 22.35
N THR A 132 14.11 -13.56 21.91
CA THR A 132 14.45 -12.35 22.68
C THR A 132 13.29 -11.35 22.74
N PRO A 133 13.18 -10.55 23.82
CA PRO A 133 12.19 -9.47 23.90
C PRO A 133 12.36 -8.45 22.78
N ILE A 134 11.26 -7.78 22.41
CA ILE A 134 11.28 -6.70 21.42
C ILE A 134 12.05 -5.51 21.99
N ASP A 135 13.08 -5.06 21.27
CA ASP A 135 13.88 -3.89 21.63
C ASP A 135 14.23 -3.09 20.37
N PHE A 136 13.63 -1.91 20.23
CA PHE A 136 13.82 -1.04 19.07
C PHE A 136 15.22 -0.42 18.98
N LYS A 137 16.06 -0.48 20.03
CA LYS A 137 17.50 -0.15 19.89
C LYS A 137 18.20 -1.11 18.92
N ASN A 138 17.65 -2.31 18.76
CA ASN A 138 18.16 -3.30 17.82
C ASN A 138 17.57 -3.17 16.41
N TYR A 139 16.56 -2.32 16.19
CA TYR A 139 15.97 -2.09 14.87
C TYR A 139 17.01 -1.59 13.88
N ARG A 140 16.97 -2.05 12.62
CA ARG A 140 17.78 -1.49 11.54
C ARG A 140 16.90 -1.19 10.34
N THR A 141 17.11 -0.04 9.71
CA THR A 141 16.41 0.32 8.47
C THR A 141 16.68 -0.71 7.38
N PHE A 142 17.93 -1.18 7.25
CA PHE A 142 18.32 -2.07 6.17
C PHE A 142 18.32 -3.55 6.58
N LEU A 143 17.45 -4.33 5.94
CA LEU A 143 17.36 -5.79 6.08
C LEU A 143 17.67 -6.49 4.75
N HIS A 144 18.60 -7.43 4.75
CA HIS A 144 18.89 -8.31 3.63
C HIS A 144 17.71 -9.24 3.30
N LEU A 145 17.81 -9.97 2.19
CA LEU A 145 16.73 -10.82 1.67
C LEU A 145 16.20 -11.82 2.71
N ALA A 146 17.10 -12.50 3.42
CA ALA A 146 16.78 -13.42 4.51
C ALA A 146 16.60 -12.74 5.89
N GLY A 147 16.39 -11.41 5.92
CA GLY A 147 16.16 -10.64 7.13
C GLY A 147 17.41 -10.30 7.96
N GLY A 148 18.61 -10.65 7.49
CA GLY A 148 19.86 -10.26 8.14
C GLY A 148 20.05 -8.74 8.14
N LYS A 149 20.40 -8.14 9.28
CA LYS A 149 20.64 -6.70 9.41
C LYS A 149 21.91 -6.26 8.67
N LYS A 150 21.84 -5.13 7.97
CA LYS A 150 23.01 -4.50 7.34
C LYS A 150 23.67 -3.50 8.30
N GLY A 151 25.00 -3.36 8.19
CA GLY A 151 25.86 -2.73 9.19
C GLY A 151 25.74 -1.22 9.41
N ASP A 152 24.82 -0.53 8.74
CA ASP A 152 24.45 0.84 9.04
C ASP A 152 23.50 0.83 10.26
N TYR A 153 24.00 1.31 11.39
CA TYR A 153 23.20 1.54 12.59
C TYR A 153 22.29 2.78 12.43
N LEU A 154 21.74 2.97 11.24
CA LEU A 154 20.77 4.00 10.93
C LEU A 154 19.37 3.47 11.24
N GLN A 155 18.59 4.30 11.90
CA GLN A 155 17.22 4.03 12.28
C GLN A 155 16.38 5.23 11.83
N GLU A 156 15.75 5.10 10.67
CA GLU A 156 14.97 6.18 10.06
C GLU A 156 13.56 6.19 10.64
N THR A 157 13.11 7.37 11.04
CA THR A 157 11.87 7.58 11.78
C THR A 157 10.64 7.09 11.03
N ASP A 158 10.52 7.46 9.75
CA ASP A 158 9.39 7.07 8.90
C ASP A 158 9.35 5.56 8.67
N THR A 159 10.51 4.90 8.52
CA THR A 159 10.60 3.44 8.36
C THR A 159 10.23 2.67 9.63
N ILE A 160 10.58 3.18 10.81
CA ILE A 160 10.13 2.61 12.09
C ILE A 160 8.62 2.79 12.22
N SER A 161 8.11 3.98 11.94
CA SER A 161 6.67 4.27 12.03
C SER A 161 5.85 3.40 11.07
N ARG A 162 6.36 3.17 9.86
CA ARG A 162 5.80 2.22 8.88
C ARG A 162 5.76 0.78 9.38
N LEU A 163 6.81 0.34 10.08
CA LEU A 163 6.82 -0.98 10.70
C LEU A 163 5.79 -1.08 11.83
N VAL A 164 5.71 -0.05 12.68
CA VAL A 164 4.72 0.06 13.75
C VAL A 164 3.29 -0.01 13.20
N TYR A 165 3.00 0.67 12.08
CA TYR A 165 1.72 0.58 11.40
C TYR A 165 1.39 -0.87 11.02
N GLY A 166 2.38 -1.61 10.49
CA GLY A 166 2.19 -2.99 10.09
C GLY A 166 1.86 -3.92 11.26
N PHE A 167 2.56 -3.74 12.39
CA PHE A 167 2.25 -4.46 13.63
C PHE A 167 0.87 -4.11 14.19
N ALA A 168 0.50 -2.83 14.23
CA ALA A 168 -0.81 -2.40 14.68
C ALA A 168 -1.94 -2.98 13.78
N SER A 169 -1.74 -2.94 12.46
CA SER A 169 -2.70 -3.49 11.49
C SER A 169 -2.83 -5.02 11.59
N ALA A 170 -1.72 -5.72 11.86
CA ALA A 170 -1.74 -7.15 12.13
C ALA A 170 -2.53 -7.48 13.40
N TYR A 171 -2.36 -6.70 14.49
CA TYR A 171 -3.15 -6.85 15.71
C TYR A 171 -4.65 -6.65 15.45
N LEU A 172 -5.03 -5.58 14.74
CA LEU A 172 -6.44 -5.30 14.42
C LEU A 172 -7.15 -6.48 13.75
N LEU A 173 -6.45 -7.26 12.90
CA LEU A 173 -7.03 -8.42 12.22
C LEU A 173 -6.93 -9.74 13.01
N THR A 174 -5.91 -9.89 13.87
CA THR A 174 -5.58 -11.20 14.47
C THR A 174 -5.88 -11.28 15.96
N GLY A 175 -5.83 -10.16 16.68
CA GLY A 175 -5.92 -10.10 18.13
C GLY A 175 -4.68 -10.64 18.85
N GLU A 176 -3.57 -10.87 18.14
CA GLU A 176 -2.35 -11.44 18.71
C GLU A 176 -1.50 -10.36 19.41
N ASP A 177 -1.42 -10.44 20.73
CA ASP A 177 -0.74 -9.44 21.58
C ASP A 177 0.72 -9.15 21.19
N ARG A 178 1.45 -10.12 20.62
CA ARG A 178 2.83 -9.91 20.15
C ARG A 178 2.96 -8.80 19.11
N PHE A 179 1.94 -8.61 18.26
CA PHE A 179 1.93 -7.54 17.28
C PHE A 179 1.62 -6.20 17.95
N LEU A 180 0.68 -6.16 18.90
CA LEU A 180 0.44 -4.93 19.64
C LEU A 180 1.64 -4.50 20.49
N GLU A 181 2.32 -5.45 21.13
CA GLU A 181 3.57 -5.20 21.87
C GLU A 181 4.62 -4.54 20.96
N GLY A 182 4.82 -5.07 19.75
CA GLY A 182 5.70 -4.47 18.75
C GLY A 182 5.28 -3.05 18.35
N ALA A 183 3.98 -2.79 18.21
CA ALA A 183 3.45 -1.48 17.87
C ALA A 183 3.60 -0.45 19.02
N GLU A 184 3.27 -0.83 20.25
CA GLU A 184 3.38 0.03 21.43
C GLU A 184 4.84 0.37 21.75
N LEU A 185 5.74 -0.63 21.74
CA LEU A 185 7.16 -0.41 22.01
C LEU A 185 7.82 0.44 20.91
N GLY A 186 7.46 0.24 19.65
CA GLY A 186 7.96 1.07 18.56
C GLY A 186 7.44 2.49 18.63
N THR A 187 6.17 2.68 19.01
CA THR A 187 5.59 4.00 19.24
C THR A 187 6.29 4.71 20.39
N GLU A 188 6.53 4.05 21.52
CA GLU A 188 7.27 4.65 22.64
C GLU A 188 8.71 4.99 22.24
N TYR A 189 9.38 4.09 21.51
CA TYR A 189 10.73 4.35 21.00
C TYR A 189 10.79 5.61 20.13
N LEU A 190 9.82 5.78 19.22
CA LEU A 190 9.71 6.99 18.41
C LEU A 190 9.55 8.24 19.28
N ARG A 191 8.66 8.19 20.28
CA ARG A 191 8.36 9.31 21.18
C ARG A 191 9.50 9.71 22.10
N GLU A 192 10.31 8.74 22.54
CA GLU A 192 11.44 8.96 23.43
C GLU A 192 12.69 9.45 22.68
N HIS A 193 12.95 8.92 21.49
CA HIS A 193 14.24 9.10 20.83
C HIS A 193 14.22 10.08 19.65
N VAL A 194 13.19 10.09 18.80
CA VAL A 194 13.17 10.89 17.55
C VAL A 194 12.15 12.03 17.53
N ARG A 195 11.16 12.01 18.41
CA ARG A 195 10.23 13.14 18.60
C ARG A 195 10.96 14.34 19.22
N PHE A 196 10.78 15.52 18.64
CA PHE A 196 11.19 16.78 19.24
C PHE A 196 9.98 17.66 19.51
N TYR A 197 9.80 18.04 20.78
CA TYR A 197 8.78 19.00 21.19
C TYR A 197 9.44 20.36 21.39
N ASP A 198 9.05 21.31 20.53
CA ASP A 198 9.45 22.70 20.64
C ASP A 198 8.51 23.40 21.63
N ASN A 199 9.04 23.72 22.82
CA ASN A 199 8.24 24.38 23.87
C ASN A 199 7.95 25.85 23.54
N ASP A 200 8.81 26.50 22.74
CA ASP A 200 8.66 27.92 22.42
C ASP A 200 7.59 28.10 21.34
N GLU A 201 7.56 27.19 20.36
CA GLU A 201 6.58 27.20 19.27
C GLU A 201 5.32 26.34 19.54
N ASP A 202 5.33 25.57 20.65
CA ASP A 202 4.29 24.65 21.10
C ASP A 202 3.85 23.63 20.02
N LEU A 203 4.82 23.00 19.37
CA LEU A 203 4.62 22.05 18.26
C LEU A 203 5.61 20.88 18.29
N ILE A 204 5.33 19.84 17.49
CA ILE A 204 6.21 18.68 17.34
C ILE A 204 6.65 18.53 15.90
N TYR A 205 7.96 18.37 15.72
CA TYR A 205 8.54 17.77 14.52
C TYR A 205 9.40 16.56 14.89
N TRP A 206 9.64 15.71 13.92
CA TRP A 206 10.34 14.45 14.07
C TRP A 206 11.68 14.51 13.36
N TYR A 207 12.74 14.09 14.04
CA TYR A 207 14.05 13.94 13.41
C TYR A 207 13.98 12.90 12.28
N HIS A 208 14.74 13.08 11.20
CA HIS A 208 14.86 12.11 10.12
C HIS A 208 15.20 10.71 10.63
N GLY A 209 16.15 10.63 11.58
CA GLY A 209 16.49 9.37 12.22
C GLY A 209 17.59 9.46 13.25
N LEU A 210 18.09 8.30 13.65
CA LEU A 210 19.19 8.14 14.59
C LEU A 210 20.33 7.39 13.92
N GLN A 211 21.53 7.94 14.03
CA GLN A 211 22.76 7.20 13.81
C GLN A 211 23.26 6.66 15.15
N VAL A 212 23.21 5.33 15.30
CA VAL A 212 23.67 4.65 16.53
C VAL A 212 25.13 4.21 16.35
N SER A 213 25.97 4.38 17.37
CA SER A 213 27.35 3.92 17.40
C SER A 213 27.70 3.42 18.81
N GLY A 214 27.68 2.09 19.00
CA GLY A 214 27.70 1.51 20.34
C GLY A 214 26.49 2.01 21.14
N ASP A 215 26.73 2.61 22.30
CA ASP A 215 25.69 3.19 23.17
C ASP A 215 25.39 4.67 22.88
N ARG A 216 26.01 5.27 21.85
CA ARG A 216 25.78 6.68 21.49
C ARG A 216 24.73 6.79 20.39
N GLU A 217 23.81 7.73 20.57
CA GLU A 217 22.80 8.12 19.58
C GLU A 217 23.10 9.53 19.08
N GLN A 218 23.27 9.67 17.77
CA GLN A 218 23.31 10.97 17.10
C GLN A 218 21.97 11.18 16.39
N LYS A 219 21.23 12.20 16.83
CA LYS A 219 19.98 12.63 16.19
C LYS A 219 20.29 13.35 14.88
N LEU A 220 19.64 12.92 13.81
CA LEU A 220 19.75 13.51 12.48
C LEU A 220 18.49 14.34 12.24
N LEU A 221 18.60 15.66 12.36
CA LEU A 221 17.45 16.55 12.19
C LEU A 221 16.96 16.55 10.74
N THR A 222 17.88 16.80 9.82
CA THR A 222 17.60 16.92 8.38
C THR A 222 17.56 15.57 7.71
N SER A 223 16.82 15.47 6.61
CA SER A 223 16.86 14.27 5.79
C SER A 223 18.27 14.03 5.23
N GLU A 224 18.70 12.76 5.29
CA GLU A 224 19.90 12.27 4.63
C GLU A 224 19.59 11.62 3.27
N PHE A 225 18.31 11.62 2.87
CA PHE A 225 17.88 11.07 1.59
C PHE A 225 18.14 12.06 0.46
N GLY A 226 18.57 11.55 -0.70
CA GLY A 226 19.08 12.39 -1.79
C GLY A 226 18.10 13.45 -2.31
N ASP A 227 16.81 13.10 -2.40
CA ASP A 227 15.77 14.00 -2.91
C ASP A 227 15.38 15.11 -1.91
N ASP A 228 15.61 14.87 -0.61
CA ASP A 228 15.13 15.69 0.50
C ASP A 228 16.28 16.27 1.34
N TYR A 229 17.52 16.08 0.88
CA TYR A 229 18.76 16.31 1.63
C TYR A 229 18.83 17.71 2.24
N ASP A 230 19.28 17.79 3.50
CA ASP A 230 19.51 19.05 4.23
C ASP A 230 18.23 19.89 4.40
N SER A 231 17.06 19.24 4.46
CA SER A 231 15.75 19.88 4.67
C SER A 231 14.84 19.10 5.62
N LEU A 232 13.67 19.67 5.95
CA LEU A 232 12.58 18.96 6.62
C LEU A 232 11.46 18.68 5.60
N PRO A 233 11.48 17.51 4.93
CA PRO A 233 10.41 17.11 4.03
C PRO A 233 9.12 16.83 4.81
N MET A 234 8.00 17.39 4.34
CA MET A 234 6.69 17.17 4.94
C MET A 234 6.30 15.69 4.94
N TYR A 235 6.70 14.98 3.88
CA TYR A 235 6.47 13.54 3.72
C TYR A 235 7.01 12.72 4.89
N GLU A 236 8.23 12.97 5.36
CA GLU A 236 8.81 12.23 6.50
C GLU A 236 8.00 12.51 7.77
N GLN A 237 7.55 13.75 7.97
CA GLN A 237 6.72 14.13 9.11
C GLN A 237 5.32 13.46 9.05
N ILE A 238 4.73 13.36 7.87
CA ILE A 238 3.45 12.66 7.63
C ILE A 238 3.61 11.17 7.98
N TYR A 239 4.65 10.51 7.48
CA TYR A 239 4.85 9.08 7.74
C TYR A 239 5.36 8.79 9.16
N ALA A 240 5.97 9.76 9.85
CA ALA A 240 6.25 9.64 11.28
C ALA A 240 4.96 9.39 12.09
N LEU A 241 3.81 9.92 11.65
CA LEU A 241 2.52 9.72 12.30
C LEU A 241 1.81 8.39 11.95
N ALA A 242 2.25 7.67 10.93
CA ALA A 242 1.51 6.52 10.40
C ALA A 242 1.32 5.41 11.44
N GLY A 243 2.42 4.91 12.00
CA GLY A 243 2.42 3.90 13.05
C GLY A 243 1.73 4.36 14.32
N PRO A 244 2.16 5.48 14.94
CA PRO A 244 1.54 6.01 16.15
C PRO A 244 0.01 6.15 16.01
N THR A 245 -0.49 6.67 14.89
CA THR A 245 -1.94 6.85 14.70
C THR A 245 -2.69 5.52 14.63
N GLN A 246 -2.12 4.50 13.97
CA GLN A 246 -2.73 3.17 13.95
C GLN A 246 -2.69 2.51 15.34
N THR A 247 -1.62 2.72 16.12
CA THR A 247 -1.53 2.30 17.52
C THR A 247 -2.56 3.04 18.39
N TYR A 248 -2.78 4.34 18.16
CA TYR A 248 -3.81 5.13 18.85
C TYR A 248 -5.21 4.59 18.57
N ARG A 249 -5.49 4.21 17.33
CA ARG A 249 -6.79 3.61 16.96
C ARG A 249 -7.11 2.33 17.74
N ILE A 250 -6.08 1.60 18.19
CA ILE A 250 -6.21 0.39 19.02
C ILE A 250 -6.33 0.72 20.52
N THR A 251 -5.48 1.63 21.00
CA THR A 251 -5.20 1.82 22.43
C THR A 251 -5.87 3.05 23.03
N GLY A 252 -6.14 4.07 22.21
CA GLY A 252 -6.59 5.38 22.67
C GLY A 252 -5.55 6.11 23.50
N ASP A 253 -4.24 5.79 23.42
CA ASP A 253 -3.25 6.44 24.27
C ASP A 253 -3.23 7.98 24.04
N PRO A 254 -3.61 8.79 25.05
CA PRO A 254 -3.74 10.24 24.88
C PRO A 254 -2.40 10.93 24.61
N ARG A 255 -1.27 10.28 24.93
CA ARG A 255 0.06 10.80 24.63
C ARG A 255 0.33 10.78 23.13
N ILE A 256 -0.20 9.77 22.41
CA ILE A 256 -0.09 9.71 20.96
C ILE A 256 -0.98 10.77 20.30
N MET A 257 -2.20 10.97 20.83
CA MET A 257 -3.09 12.05 20.35
C MET A 257 -2.41 13.42 20.48
N PHE A 258 -1.77 13.68 21.62
CA PHE A 258 -0.98 14.91 21.81
C PHE A 258 0.09 15.07 20.73
N ASP A 259 0.85 14.02 20.43
CA ASP A 259 1.89 14.05 19.40
C ASP A 259 1.31 14.33 18.00
N ILE A 260 0.18 13.69 17.67
CA ILE A 260 -0.52 13.91 16.39
C ILE A 260 -0.98 15.36 16.27
N GLU A 261 -1.67 15.91 17.27
CA GLU A 261 -2.18 17.29 17.22
C GLU A 261 -1.04 18.30 17.09
N LYS A 262 0.05 18.12 17.83
CA LYS A 262 1.22 19.01 17.76
C LYS A 262 2.02 18.90 16.48
N THR A 263 2.01 17.76 15.80
CA THR A 263 2.57 17.63 14.45
C THR A 263 1.64 18.22 13.39
N ILE A 264 0.32 18.16 13.56
CA ILE A 264 -0.61 18.89 12.68
C ILE A 264 -0.43 20.40 12.81
N ASP A 265 -0.17 20.92 14.03
CA ASP A 265 0.14 22.34 14.24
C ASP A 265 1.36 22.80 13.42
N LEU A 266 2.40 21.97 13.31
CA LEU A 266 3.54 22.20 12.42
C LEU A 266 3.10 22.34 10.96
N PHE A 267 2.24 21.44 10.47
CA PHE A 267 1.74 21.45 9.11
C PHE A 267 0.95 22.72 8.80
N GLU A 268 0.00 23.07 9.66
CA GLU A 268 -0.86 24.23 9.49
C GLU A 268 -0.09 25.55 9.59
N LYS A 269 0.97 25.60 10.40
CA LYS A 269 1.73 26.83 10.65
C LYS A 269 2.84 27.09 9.62
N TYR A 270 3.58 26.06 9.21
CA TYR A 270 4.80 26.24 8.40
C TYR A 270 4.73 25.64 6.99
N TYR A 271 3.92 24.59 6.78
CA TYR A 271 3.81 23.95 5.46
C TYR A 271 2.62 24.46 4.67
N LYS A 272 1.51 24.85 5.32
CA LYS A 272 0.30 25.28 4.63
C LYS A 272 0.51 26.59 3.89
N ASP A 273 0.14 26.60 2.62
CA ASP A 273 0.10 27.81 1.82
C ASP A 273 -1.26 28.51 1.99
N ASN A 274 -1.32 29.43 2.95
CA ASN A 274 -2.54 30.20 3.22
C ASN A 274 -2.91 31.21 2.12
N GLU A 275 -2.02 31.45 1.14
CA GLU A 275 -2.27 32.38 0.04
C GLU A 275 -2.77 31.68 -1.22
N LYS A 276 -2.17 30.53 -1.58
CA LYS A 276 -2.48 29.80 -2.83
C LYS A 276 -2.98 28.37 -2.63
N GLU A 277 -3.34 28.00 -1.41
CA GLU A 277 -3.84 26.67 -1.03
C GLU A 277 -2.82 25.53 -1.19
N GLY A 278 -3.11 24.39 -0.56
CA GLY A 278 -2.23 23.23 -0.47
C GLY A 278 -1.11 23.40 0.55
N TYR A 279 -0.12 22.49 0.46
CA TYR A 279 1.02 22.46 1.36
C TYR A 279 2.33 22.39 0.58
N PHE A 280 3.31 23.16 1.03
CA PHE A 280 4.68 23.07 0.56
C PHE A 280 5.28 21.70 0.90
N SER A 281 6.17 21.20 0.05
CA SER A 281 6.77 19.88 0.26
C SER A 281 7.90 19.87 1.28
N HIS A 282 8.54 21.00 1.52
CA HIS A 282 9.71 21.12 2.37
C HIS A 282 9.73 22.47 3.11
N ILE A 283 10.37 22.48 4.27
CA ILE A 283 10.77 23.70 4.98
C ILE A 283 12.24 23.63 5.34
N ASP A 284 12.87 24.79 5.49
CA ASP A 284 14.24 24.90 5.98
C ASP A 284 14.33 24.54 7.47
N PRO A 285 15.31 23.72 7.90
CA PRO A 285 15.40 23.22 9.28
C PRO A 285 15.70 24.29 10.33
N ILE A 286 16.13 25.50 9.93
CA ILE A 286 16.49 26.58 10.87
C ILE A 286 15.38 27.61 10.97
N THR A 287 14.88 28.06 9.82
CA THR A 287 13.90 29.15 9.69
C THR A 287 12.47 28.64 9.60
N LEU A 288 12.28 27.35 9.33
CA LEU A 288 10.99 26.71 9.05
C LEU A 288 10.24 27.36 7.88
N ASP A 289 10.96 28.06 6.99
CA ASP A 289 10.39 28.76 5.84
C ASP A 289 10.47 27.89 4.57
N PRO A 290 9.33 27.56 3.93
CA PRO A 290 9.30 26.84 2.66
C PRO A 290 9.89 27.65 1.48
N ARG A 291 10.08 28.96 1.64
CA ARG A 291 10.64 29.87 0.64
C ARG A 291 12.12 30.20 0.88
N SER A 292 12.76 29.57 1.88
CA SER A 292 14.18 29.78 2.15
C SER A 292 15.05 29.42 0.94
N PRO A 293 16.05 30.25 0.58
CA PRO A 293 17.03 29.93 -0.46
C PRO A 293 17.88 28.68 -0.19
N THR A 294 17.96 28.21 1.06
CA THR A 294 18.70 26.99 1.42
C THR A 294 18.13 25.74 0.74
N LEU A 295 16.82 25.74 0.47
CA LEU A 295 16.09 24.67 -0.20
C LEU A 295 16.39 24.56 -1.71
N ASP A 296 17.11 25.52 -2.29
CA ASP A 296 17.55 25.45 -3.70
C ASP A 296 18.53 24.30 -3.94
N LYS A 297 19.25 23.82 -2.91
CA LYS A 297 20.19 22.69 -3.01
C LYS A 297 19.50 21.40 -3.50
N GLY A 298 18.28 21.14 -3.01
CA GLY A 298 17.44 20.00 -3.41
C GLY A 298 16.40 20.35 -4.48
N ASN A 299 16.43 21.57 -5.04
CA ASN A 299 15.38 22.08 -5.93
C ASN A 299 13.97 22.01 -5.31
N ASN A 300 13.87 22.29 -4.00
CA ASN A 300 12.66 22.09 -3.20
C ASN A 300 12.02 23.40 -2.71
N ARG A 301 12.65 24.56 -2.95
CA ARG A 301 12.11 25.86 -2.53
C ARG A 301 10.73 26.11 -3.15
N ALA A 302 9.76 26.39 -2.30
CA ALA A 302 8.39 26.78 -2.66
C ALA A 302 7.72 25.80 -3.65
N LYS A 303 7.94 24.49 -3.46
CA LYS A 303 7.35 23.43 -4.27
C LYS A 303 6.17 22.79 -3.56
N LYS A 304 5.22 22.28 -4.35
CA LYS A 304 4.09 21.46 -3.90
C LYS A 304 4.10 20.14 -4.66
N ASN A 305 3.67 19.05 -4.05
CA ASN A 305 3.61 17.76 -4.74
C ASN A 305 2.51 16.83 -4.17
N TRP A 306 2.35 15.66 -4.80
CA TRP A 306 1.47 14.61 -4.29
C TRP A 306 1.73 14.29 -2.82
N ASN A 307 2.98 14.15 -2.42
CA ASN A 307 3.33 13.74 -1.06
C ASN A 307 2.92 14.78 -0.01
N SER A 308 3.04 16.08 -0.30
CA SER A 308 2.69 17.14 0.65
C SER A 308 1.19 17.38 0.77
N VAL A 309 0.40 17.05 -0.26
CA VAL A 309 -1.06 17.23 -0.22
C VAL A 309 -1.79 15.94 0.10
N GLY A 310 -1.51 14.88 -0.66
CA GLY A 310 -2.28 13.65 -0.67
C GLY A 310 -1.87 12.60 0.35
N ASP A 311 -0.59 12.50 0.73
CA ASP A 311 -0.16 11.42 1.63
C ASP A 311 -0.69 11.57 3.06
N HIS A 312 -1.15 12.76 3.47
CA HIS A 312 -1.88 12.96 4.73
C HIS A 312 -2.99 11.93 4.91
N ALA A 313 -3.81 11.73 3.88
CA ALA A 313 -5.01 10.92 3.95
C ALA A 313 -4.72 9.45 4.29
N PRO A 314 -3.98 8.68 3.47
CA PRO A 314 -3.71 7.27 3.74
C PRO A 314 -2.76 7.06 4.91
N ALA A 315 -1.77 7.93 5.13
CA ALA A 315 -0.74 7.66 6.13
C ALA A 315 -1.27 7.70 7.56
N TYR A 316 -2.06 8.72 7.92
CA TYR A 316 -2.57 8.87 9.29
C TYR A 316 -3.96 9.48 9.38
N LEU A 317 -4.32 10.43 8.51
CA LEU A 317 -5.50 11.28 8.73
C LEU A 317 -6.82 10.51 8.63
N ILE A 318 -6.92 9.51 7.74
CA ILE A 318 -8.06 8.59 7.69
C ILE A 318 -8.17 7.80 9.00
N ASN A 319 -7.07 7.22 9.49
CA ASN A 319 -7.07 6.43 10.72
C ASN A 319 -7.36 7.31 11.96
N LEU A 320 -6.91 8.56 11.96
CA LEU A 320 -7.21 9.55 12.97
C LEU A 320 -8.70 9.90 13.01
N TRP A 321 -9.29 10.16 11.85
CA TRP A 321 -10.73 10.38 11.75
C TRP A 321 -11.52 9.13 12.18
N LEU A 322 -11.10 7.93 11.77
CA LEU A 322 -11.74 6.68 12.19
C LEU A 322 -11.70 6.48 13.71
N ALA A 323 -10.60 6.86 14.36
CA ALA A 323 -10.45 6.73 15.81
C ALA A 323 -11.28 7.78 16.59
N THR A 324 -11.43 8.99 16.06
CA THR A 324 -11.99 10.14 16.80
C THR A 324 -13.40 10.55 16.36
N GLY A 325 -13.72 10.40 15.08
CA GLY A 325 -14.91 10.94 14.44
C GLY A 325 -15.04 12.46 14.51
N GLU A 326 -13.94 13.20 14.72
CA GLU A 326 -13.99 14.65 14.83
C GLU A 326 -14.07 15.32 13.45
N GLU A 327 -14.99 16.29 13.31
CA GLU A 327 -15.24 16.99 12.05
C GLU A 327 -14.01 17.72 11.52
N LYS A 328 -13.14 18.26 12.38
CA LYS A 328 -11.91 18.96 11.95
C LYS A 328 -11.00 18.08 11.08
N TYR A 329 -10.96 16.77 11.32
CA TYR A 329 -10.17 15.85 10.51
C TYR A 329 -10.89 15.44 9.22
N ALA A 330 -12.23 15.41 9.22
CA ALA A 330 -13.01 15.26 8.00
C ALA A 330 -12.89 16.49 7.08
N ASP A 331 -12.88 17.70 7.66
CA ASP A 331 -12.63 18.96 6.96
C ASP A 331 -11.22 18.98 6.35
N PHE A 332 -10.21 18.49 7.07
CA PHE A 332 -8.85 18.37 6.55
C PHE A 332 -8.78 17.35 5.40
N LEU A 333 -9.40 16.17 5.53
CA LEU A 333 -9.47 15.21 4.40
C LEU A 333 -10.15 15.84 3.18
N GLU A 334 -11.26 16.52 3.38
CA GLU A 334 -11.99 17.20 2.31
C GLU A 334 -11.14 18.26 1.62
N TYR A 335 -10.41 19.07 2.40
CA TYR A 335 -9.46 20.06 1.87
C TYR A 335 -8.41 19.41 0.98
N THR A 336 -7.74 18.37 1.46
CA THR A 336 -6.74 17.61 0.67
C THR A 336 -7.32 17.14 -0.67
N PHE A 337 -8.51 16.52 -0.67
CA PHE A 337 -9.10 15.96 -1.89
C PHE A 337 -9.71 17.01 -2.82
N ASP A 338 -10.21 18.12 -2.28
CA ASP A 338 -10.62 19.26 -3.10
C ASP A 338 -9.42 19.90 -3.80
N THR A 339 -8.29 20.08 -3.10
CA THR A 339 -7.04 20.56 -3.71
C THR A 339 -6.51 19.62 -4.79
N ILE A 340 -6.53 18.30 -4.54
CA ILE A 340 -6.12 17.30 -5.55
C ILE A 340 -7.04 17.36 -6.77
N GLU A 341 -8.35 17.42 -6.56
CA GLU A 341 -9.33 17.46 -7.64
C GLU A 341 -9.23 18.75 -8.48
N GLU A 342 -8.87 19.88 -7.89
CA GLU A 342 -8.66 21.13 -8.60
C GLU A 342 -7.35 21.13 -9.41
N HIS A 343 -6.23 20.71 -8.82
CA HIS A 343 -4.91 20.99 -9.40
C HIS A 343 -4.20 19.81 -10.07
N PHE A 344 -4.57 18.56 -9.79
CA PHE A 344 -3.76 17.40 -10.24
C PHE A 344 -4.12 16.90 -11.63
N LYS A 345 -5.25 17.32 -12.20
CA LYS A 345 -5.70 16.82 -13.51
C LYS A 345 -4.88 17.47 -14.63
N ASP A 346 -4.46 16.66 -15.60
CA ASP A 346 -3.82 17.14 -16.84
C ASP A 346 -4.32 16.35 -18.07
N TYR A 347 -5.61 15.99 -18.07
CA TYR A 347 -6.18 15.02 -19.02
C TYR A 347 -6.31 15.50 -20.47
N ASP A 348 -6.15 16.79 -20.71
CA ASP A 348 -6.05 17.33 -22.06
C ASP A 348 -4.67 17.06 -22.69
N ASN A 349 -3.64 16.79 -21.87
CA ASN A 349 -2.26 16.60 -22.33
C ASN A 349 -1.71 15.18 -22.06
N SER A 350 -2.22 14.49 -21.04
CA SER A 350 -1.69 13.20 -20.58
C SER A 350 -2.77 12.31 -19.97
N PRO A 351 -2.68 10.96 -20.07
CA PRO A 351 -3.59 10.08 -19.33
C PRO A 351 -3.30 10.05 -17.81
N PHE A 352 -2.25 10.70 -17.33
CA PHE A 352 -1.83 10.70 -15.93
C PHE A 352 -2.09 12.05 -15.24
N VAL A 353 -2.29 12.02 -13.93
CA VAL A 353 -2.28 13.24 -13.08
C VAL A 353 -0.90 13.88 -13.04
N GLN A 354 -0.81 15.20 -12.85
CA GLN A 354 0.44 15.88 -12.50
C GLN A 354 0.71 15.76 -11.00
N GLU A 355 1.95 15.39 -10.61
CA GLU A 355 2.29 15.19 -9.19
C GLU A 355 3.21 16.26 -8.59
N ARG A 356 3.75 17.18 -9.40
CA ARG A 356 4.70 18.21 -8.94
C ARG A 356 4.39 19.58 -9.50
N PHE A 357 4.48 20.57 -8.63
CA PHE A 357 4.05 21.93 -8.92
C PHE A 357 5.02 22.95 -8.32
N PHE A 358 5.11 24.10 -8.98
CA PHE A 358 5.58 25.32 -8.34
C PHE A 358 4.51 25.86 -7.37
N GLU A 359 4.88 26.87 -6.58
CA GLU A 359 3.99 27.51 -5.61
C GLU A 359 2.65 27.97 -6.21
N ASP A 360 2.66 28.43 -7.46
CA ASP A 360 1.48 28.90 -8.19
C ASP A 360 0.67 27.81 -8.90
N TRP A 361 0.92 26.54 -8.57
CA TRP A 361 0.30 25.37 -9.21
C TRP A 361 0.65 25.17 -10.68
N SER A 362 1.60 25.91 -11.24
CA SER A 362 2.16 25.56 -12.55
C SER A 362 2.96 24.25 -12.46
N HIS A 363 2.90 23.43 -13.52
CA HIS A 363 3.48 22.09 -13.51
C HIS A 363 5.02 22.15 -13.45
N ASP A 364 5.61 21.49 -12.46
CA ASP A 364 7.06 21.28 -12.42
C ASP A 364 7.43 19.98 -13.12
N LYS A 365 7.92 20.12 -14.35
CA LYS A 365 8.32 19.02 -15.24
C LYS A 365 9.84 18.78 -15.25
N THR A 366 10.57 19.46 -14.37
CA THR A 366 12.05 19.47 -14.39
C THR A 366 12.67 18.99 -13.09
N TRP A 367 11.85 18.61 -12.12
CA TRP A 367 12.32 18.21 -10.80
C TRP A 367 13.04 16.86 -10.82
N GLY A 368 14.28 16.85 -10.31
CA GLY A 368 15.00 15.66 -9.87
C GLY A 368 15.02 14.49 -10.86
N TRP A 369 14.84 13.27 -10.35
CA TRP A 369 14.70 12.08 -11.20
C TRP A 369 13.36 12.03 -11.93
N GLN A 370 12.32 12.69 -11.40
CA GLN A 370 10.96 12.52 -11.89
C GLN A 370 10.76 13.21 -13.24
N GLN A 371 11.36 14.39 -13.48
CA GLN A 371 11.20 15.14 -14.73
C GLN A 371 9.71 15.15 -15.19
N ASP A 372 9.42 14.97 -16.49
CA ASP A 372 8.04 14.79 -16.99
C ASP A 372 7.63 13.30 -17.07
N ASN A 373 7.88 12.55 -16.00
CA ASN A 373 7.45 11.16 -15.86
C ASN A 373 6.35 11.03 -14.80
N ALA A 374 5.39 10.14 -15.09
CA ALA A 374 4.25 9.83 -14.25
C ALA A 374 4.51 8.57 -13.43
N VAL A 375 4.13 8.62 -12.15
CA VAL A 375 4.13 7.45 -11.27
C VAL A 375 2.76 6.79 -11.37
N VAL A 376 2.70 5.58 -11.93
CA VAL A 376 1.43 4.89 -12.22
C VAL A 376 0.65 4.64 -10.94
N GLY A 377 1.33 4.19 -9.89
CA GLY A 377 0.71 3.96 -8.58
C GLY A 377 -0.02 5.18 -8.03
N HIS A 378 0.55 6.39 -8.12
CA HIS A 378 -0.04 7.60 -7.55
C HIS A 378 -1.42 7.91 -8.12
N ASN A 379 -1.64 7.66 -9.41
CA ASN A 379 -2.94 7.79 -10.04
C ASN A 379 -3.96 6.87 -9.34
N LEU A 380 -3.62 5.59 -9.21
CA LEU A 380 -4.50 4.61 -8.57
C LEU A 380 -4.70 4.90 -7.07
N LYS A 381 -3.65 5.37 -6.38
CA LYS A 381 -3.74 5.86 -4.99
C LYS A 381 -4.74 7.02 -4.87
N ILE A 382 -4.74 7.98 -5.80
CA ILE A 382 -5.73 9.06 -5.84
C ILE A 382 -7.14 8.50 -6.01
N SER A 383 -7.36 7.61 -6.99
CA SER A 383 -8.68 7.02 -7.24
C SER A 383 -9.21 6.27 -6.01
N TRP A 384 -8.37 5.42 -5.39
CA TRP A 384 -8.67 4.71 -4.15
C TRP A 384 -9.10 5.66 -3.02
N ASN A 385 -8.33 6.71 -2.80
CA ASN A 385 -8.55 7.66 -1.72
C ASN A 385 -9.76 8.57 -1.95
N LEU A 386 -10.02 9.00 -3.19
CA LEU A 386 -11.23 9.74 -3.55
C LEU A 386 -12.50 8.94 -3.27
N MET A 387 -12.48 7.61 -3.47
CA MET A 387 -13.63 6.75 -3.16
C MET A 387 -13.84 6.58 -1.65
N ARG A 388 -12.77 6.56 -0.86
CA ARG A 388 -12.87 6.65 0.61
C ARG A 388 -13.49 7.98 1.02
N MET A 389 -12.98 9.10 0.51
CA MET A 389 -13.53 10.42 0.80
C MET A 389 -14.99 10.55 0.38
N ASN A 390 -15.36 10.03 -0.79
CA ASN A 390 -16.73 10.04 -1.27
C ASN A 390 -17.68 9.24 -0.36
N SER A 391 -17.17 8.20 0.31
CA SER A 391 -17.97 7.44 1.30
C SER A 391 -18.19 8.23 2.59
N LEU A 392 -17.29 9.17 2.92
CA LEU A 392 -17.42 10.10 4.04
C LEU A 392 -18.28 11.33 3.69
N ARG A 393 -17.88 12.10 2.68
CA ARG A 393 -18.59 13.28 2.15
C ARG A 393 -18.76 13.12 0.64
N PRO A 394 -19.92 12.62 0.19
CA PRO A 394 -20.16 12.36 -1.23
C PRO A 394 -20.06 13.63 -2.08
N LYS A 395 -19.30 13.57 -3.17
CA LYS A 395 -19.27 14.59 -4.22
C LYS A 395 -19.12 13.93 -5.58
N ASP A 396 -19.96 14.33 -6.54
CA ASP A 396 -19.92 13.79 -7.91
C ASP A 396 -18.56 13.97 -8.59
N LYS A 397 -17.85 15.06 -8.25
CA LYS A 397 -16.51 15.35 -8.76
C LYS A 397 -15.45 14.34 -8.31
N TYR A 398 -15.57 13.80 -7.09
CA TYR A 398 -14.67 12.74 -6.59
C TYR A 398 -14.90 11.43 -7.35
N VAL A 399 -16.15 11.03 -7.52
CA VAL A 399 -16.50 9.82 -8.28
C VAL A 399 -16.06 9.97 -9.73
N SER A 400 -16.34 11.10 -10.36
CA SER A 400 -15.97 11.36 -11.75
C SER A 400 -14.46 11.30 -11.98
N PHE A 401 -13.67 11.88 -11.08
CA PHE A 401 -12.21 11.85 -11.16
C PHE A 401 -11.66 10.44 -10.90
N ALA A 402 -12.15 9.74 -9.87
CA ALA A 402 -11.74 8.37 -9.58
C ALA A 402 -12.04 7.42 -10.75
N ARG A 403 -13.20 7.55 -11.40
CA ARG A 403 -13.57 6.79 -12.61
C ARG A 403 -12.69 7.13 -13.80
N LYS A 404 -12.38 8.42 -14.01
CA LYS A 404 -11.51 8.85 -15.11
C LYS A 404 -10.13 8.22 -15.01
N ILE A 405 -9.56 8.16 -13.81
CA ILE A 405 -8.32 7.42 -13.54
C ILE A 405 -8.50 5.94 -13.86
N ALA A 406 -9.53 5.30 -13.28
CA ALA A 406 -9.77 3.87 -13.42
C ALA A 406 -9.95 3.40 -14.88
N GLU A 407 -10.50 4.27 -15.73
CA GLU A 407 -10.66 4.07 -17.18
C GLU A 407 -9.33 4.16 -17.94
N LEU A 408 -8.49 5.15 -17.62
CA LEU A 408 -7.26 5.44 -18.36
C LEU A 408 -6.09 4.52 -17.97
N MET A 409 -5.98 4.22 -16.68
CA MET A 409 -4.81 3.52 -16.12
C MET A 409 -4.55 2.14 -16.73
N PRO A 410 -5.53 1.27 -17.02
CA PRO A 410 -5.28 -0.03 -17.64
C PRO A 410 -4.50 0.10 -18.96
N ALA A 411 -4.87 1.05 -19.81
CA ALA A 411 -4.20 1.25 -21.10
C ALA A 411 -2.82 1.92 -20.94
N ALA A 412 -2.69 2.88 -20.02
CA ALA A 412 -1.49 3.72 -19.91
C ALA A 412 -0.40 3.13 -18.99
N GLY A 413 -0.77 2.37 -17.96
CA GLY A 413 0.15 1.98 -16.87
C GLY A 413 0.18 0.49 -16.51
N SER A 414 -0.74 -0.34 -17.02
CA SER A 414 -0.73 -1.79 -16.74
C SER A 414 -0.01 -2.60 -17.83
N ASP A 415 0.62 -3.71 -17.43
CA ASP A 415 1.13 -4.72 -18.35
C ASP A 415 -0.01 -5.68 -18.71
N ARG A 416 -0.79 -5.34 -19.73
CA ARG A 416 -1.99 -6.12 -20.14
C ARG A 416 -1.65 -7.47 -20.77
N GLN A 417 -0.37 -7.74 -21.06
CA GLN A 417 0.10 -9.02 -21.60
C GLN A 417 0.55 -9.97 -20.49
N ARG A 418 1.29 -9.47 -19.48
CA ARG A 418 1.92 -10.29 -18.42
C ARG A 418 1.20 -10.18 -17.08
N GLY A 419 0.34 -9.18 -16.92
CA GLY A 419 -0.28 -8.80 -15.65
C GLY A 419 0.59 -7.85 -14.84
N GLY A 420 -0.03 -7.18 -13.86
CA GLY A 420 0.61 -6.22 -12.98
C GLY A 420 0.76 -4.81 -13.58
N TRP A 421 1.31 -3.91 -12.77
CA TRP A 421 1.40 -2.48 -13.05
C TRP A 421 2.85 -2.00 -13.08
N TYR A 422 3.19 -1.16 -14.07
CA TYR A 422 4.53 -0.61 -14.25
C TYR A 422 4.82 0.54 -13.29
N ASP A 423 6.10 0.75 -12.98
CA ASP A 423 6.56 1.74 -12.00
C ASP A 423 6.37 3.21 -12.44
N VAL A 424 7.28 3.68 -13.28
CA VAL A 424 7.33 5.07 -13.74
C VAL A 424 7.48 5.08 -15.26
N VAL A 425 6.65 5.89 -15.91
CA VAL A 425 6.62 6.02 -17.38
C VAL A 425 6.63 7.49 -17.79
N ALA A 426 7.12 7.78 -19.00
CA ALA A 426 7.02 9.11 -19.59
C ALA A 426 5.55 9.56 -19.63
N ARG A 427 5.28 10.78 -19.18
CA ARG A 427 3.90 11.29 -19.03
C ARG A 427 3.17 11.45 -20.36
N THR A 428 3.91 11.77 -21.42
CA THR A 428 3.39 12.02 -22.76
C THR A 428 4.01 11.06 -23.78
N LEU A 429 3.26 10.78 -24.86
CA LEU A 429 3.77 10.07 -26.02
C LEU A 429 4.46 11.06 -26.94
N VAL A 430 5.70 10.76 -27.36
CA VAL A 430 6.36 11.54 -28.40
C VAL A 430 5.70 11.22 -29.75
N PRO A 431 5.57 12.20 -30.69
CA PRO A 431 4.96 11.93 -32.00
C PRO A 431 5.59 10.73 -32.72
N GLY A 432 4.75 9.76 -33.09
CA GLY A 432 5.16 8.52 -33.74
C GLY A 432 5.43 7.35 -32.78
N GLU A 433 5.35 7.56 -31.46
CA GLU A 433 5.41 6.49 -30.47
C GLU A 433 4.03 5.91 -30.16
N GLU A 434 3.99 4.59 -29.95
CA GLU A 434 2.76 3.85 -29.59
C GLU A 434 2.68 3.54 -28.08
N TYR A 435 3.79 3.68 -27.35
CA TYR A 435 3.90 3.31 -25.93
C TYR A 435 4.62 4.38 -25.13
N HIS A 436 4.13 4.63 -23.92
CA HIS A 436 4.85 5.45 -22.94
C HIS A 436 6.17 4.77 -22.59
N ARG A 437 7.27 5.54 -22.59
CA ARG A 437 8.60 5.00 -22.31
C ARG A 437 8.78 4.75 -20.83
N PHE A 438 9.33 3.60 -20.46
CA PHE A 438 9.74 3.34 -19.09
C PHE A 438 10.87 4.28 -18.69
N THR A 439 10.77 4.90 -17.52
CA THR A 439 11.78 5.86 -17.05
C THR A 439 13.10 5.17 -16.75
N TRP A 440 13.04 3.97 -16.15
CA TRP A 440 14.23 3.20 -15.76
C TRP A 440 14.19 1.75 -16.23
N HIS A 441 13.00 1.12 -16.16
CA HIS A 441 12.84 -0.33 -16.30
C HIS A 441 11.37 -0.71 -16.46
N ASP A 442 11.12 -1.95 -16.89
CA ASP A 442 9.79 -2.56 -17.01
C ASP A 442 9.42 -3.46 -15.81
N ARG A 443 10.28 -3.53 -14.77
CA ARG A 443 9.96 -4.20 -13.50
C ARG A 443 8.84 -3.47 -12.77
N LYS A 444 8.20 -4.21 -11.87
CA LYS A 444 6.96 -3.84 -11.18
C LYS A 444 7.22 -3.83 -9.68
N ALA A 445 6.82 -2.74 -9.03
CA ALA A 445 7.02 -2.53 -7.59
C ALA A 445 5.82 -2.97 -6.76
N TRP A 446 6.10 -3.57 -5.61
CA TRP A 446 5.10 -4.14 -4.70
C TRP A 446 4.06 -3.11 -4.25
N TRP A 447 4.52 -1.89 -3.91
CA TRP A 447 3.69 -0.81 -3.36
C TRP A 447 2.71 -0.25 -4.39
N GLN A 448 3.05 -0.29 -5.68
CA GLN A 448 2.12 0.11 -6.73
C GLN A 448 1.08 -0.96 -7.03
N GLN A 449 1.45 -2.24 -6.87
CA GLN A 449 0.47 -3.32 -7.00
C GLN A 449 -0.59 -3.18 -5.92
N GLU A 450 -0.21 -2.83 -4.68
CA GLU A 450 -1.17 -2.52 -3.62
C GLU A 450 -2.15 -1.44 -4.05
N GLN A 451 -1.63 -0.30 -4.54
CA GLN A 451 -2.47 0.84 -4.90
C GLN A 451 -3.46 0.48 -6.01
N ALA A 452 -3.05 -0.34 -6.98
CA ALA A 452 -3.95 -0.87 -7.99
C ALA A 452 -5.03 -1.78 -7.39
N ILE A 453 -4.64 -2.75 -6.55
CA ILE A 453 -5.56 -3.71 -5.93
C ILE A 453 -6.63 -2.95 -5.12
N LEU A 454 -6.19 -2.06 -4.23
CA LEU A 454 -7.08 -1.33 -3.34
C LEU A 454 -7.99 -0.35 -4.10
N ALA A 455 -7.48 0.32 -5.15
CA ALA A 455 -8.28 1.20 -6.00
C ALA A 455 -9.43 0.44 -6.65
N TYR A 456 -9.14 -0.66 -7.35
CA TYR A 456 -10.19 -1.40 -8.06
C TYR A 456 -11.13 -2.15 -7.11
N MET A 457 -10.64 -2.64 -5.95
CA MET A 457 -11.49 -3.22 -4.92
C MET A 457 -12.48 -2.21 -4.35
N ILE A 458 -12.05 -0.99 -3.99
CA ILE A 458 -12.98 0.01 -3.45
C ILE A 458 -13.93 0.53 -4.53
N LEU A 459 -13.45 0.72 -5.78
CA LEU A 459 -14.30 1.15 -6.90
C LEU A 459 -15.42 0.15 -7.13
N ASN A 460 -15.12 -1.16 -7.20
CA ASN A 460 -16.15 -2.18 -7.27
C ASN A 460 -17.02 -2.20 -5.99
N GLY A 461 -16.41 -2.10 -4.81
CA GLY A 461 -17.09 -2.09 -3.53
C GLY A 461 -18.16 -1.00 -3.41
N VAL A 462 -17.92 0.18 -4.00
CA VAL A 462 -18.81 1.34 -3.99
C VAL A 462 -19.75 1.38 -5.19
N LEU A 463 -19.22 1.19 -6.42
CA LEU A 463 -19.94 1.41 -7.68
C LEU A 463 -20.53 0.14 -8.29
N LYS A 464 -20.11 -1.05 -7.83
CA LYS A 464 -20.63 -2.37 -8.23
C LYS A 464 -20.50 -2.69 -9.73
N GLU A 465 -19.41 -2.23 -10.35
CA GLU A 465 -19.13 -2.52 -11.77
C GLU A 465 -18.17 -3.70 -11.94
N ASP A 466 -18.55 -4.64 -12.81
CA ASP A 466 -17.85 -5.91 -13.03
C ASP A 466 -16.43 -5.71 -13.60
N GLU A 467 -16.22 -4.66 -14.40
CA GLU A 467 -14.90 -4.33 -14.94
C GLU A 467 -13.90 -3.99 -13.83
N TYR A 468 -14.34 -3.27 -12.80
CA TYR A 468 -13.49 -2.98 -11.64
C TYR A 468 -13.19 -4.24 -10.84
N LEU A 469 -14.16 -5.17 -10.70
CA LEU A 469 -13.90 -6.46 -10.05
C LEU A 469 -12.88 -7.29 -10.84
N ARG A 470 -12.98 -7.30 -12.17
CA ARG A 470 -11.99 -7.96 -13.04
C ARG A 470 -10.59 -7.39 -12.82
N HIS A 471 -10.42 -6.07 -12.85
CA HIS A 471 -9.11 -5.44 -12.63
C HIS A 471 -8.57 -5.67 -11.21
N ALA A 472 -9.43 -5.65 -10.19
CA ALA A 472 -9.05 -5.99 -8.82
C ALA A 472 -8.50 -7.42 -8.73
N ARG A 473 -9.21 -8.38 -9.34
CA ARG A 473 -8.81 -9.80 -9.38
C ARG A 473 -7.51 -10.02 -10.15
N GLU A 474 -7.35 -9.37 -11.30
CA GLU A 474 -6.12 -9.47 -12.10
C GLU A 474 -4.90 -8.92 -11.35
N ALA A 475 -5.06 -7.76 -10.70
CA ALA A 475 -3.98 -7.15 -9.92
C ALA A 475 -3.63 -8.00 -8.68
N ALA A 476 -4.63 -8.48 -7.94
CA ALA A 476 -4.42 -9.30 -6.76
C ALA A 476 -3.87 -10.70 -7.11
N ALA A 477 -4.32 -11.29 -8.22
CA ALA A 477 -3.77 -12.54 -8.75
C ALA A 477 -2.29 -12.39 -9.11
N PHE A 478 -1.91 -11.29 -9.77
CA PHE A 478 -0.51 -11.04 -10.14
C PHE A 478 0.37 -10.89 -8.90
N TYR A 479 -0.06 -10.09 -7.92
CA TYR A 479 0.64 -9.91 -6.66
C TYR A 479 0.89 -11.25 -5.97
N ASN A 480 -0.17 -12.03 -5.75
CA ASN A 480 -0.07 -13.29 -5.01
C ASN A 480 0.68 -14.40 -5.80
N ALA A 481 0.74 -14.30 -7.14
CA ALA A 481 1.51 -15.25 -7.96
C ALA A 481 3.02 -15.00 -7.94
N HIS A 482 3.45 -13.73 -7.79
CA HIS A 482 4.82 -13.32 -8.11
C HIS A 482 5.58 -12.57 -6.99
N PHE A 483 4.88 -11.90 -6.07
CA PHE A 483 5.55 -11.08 -5.03
C PHE A 483 5.81 -11.82 -3.74
N LEU A 484 5.03 -12.87 -3.43
CA LEU A 484 5.21 -13.64 -2.19
C LEU A 484 6.54 -14.39 -2.25
N ASP A 485 7.38 -14.17 -1.24
CA ASP A 485 8.65 -14.87 -1.09
C ASP A 485 8.44 -16.06 -0.16
N HIS A 486 8.18 -17.22 -0.75
CA HIS A 486 7.90 -18.47 -0.01
C HIS A 486 9.16 -19.09 0.63
N ASP A 487 10.36 -18.59 0.31
CA ASP A 487 11.62 -19.12 0.83
C ASP A 487 12.09 -18.32 2.06
N ASP A 488 12.19 -17.00 1.94
CA ASP A 488 12.67 -16.13 3.03
C ASP A 488 11.53 -15.48 3.82
N GLY A 489 10.33 -15.37 3.25
CA GLY A 489 9.15 -14.74 3.87
C GLY A 489 8.91 -13.29 3.41
N ALA A 490 7.75 -12.76 3.77
CA ALA A 490 7.22 -11.48 3.29
C ALA A 490 7.19 -11.38 1.75
N VAL A 491 7.50 -10.21 1.17
CA VAL A 491 7.40 -9.98 -0.28
C VAL A 491 8.70 -9.48 -0.90
N TYR A 492 8.87 -9.71 -2.19
CA TYR A 492 9.94 -9.09 -2.97
C TYR A 492 9.66 -7.60 -3.15
N PHE A 493 10.72 -6.80 -3.24
CA PHE A 493 10.63 -5.38 -3.57
C PHE A 493 10.15 -5.20 -5.00
N ASN A 494 10.84 -5.80 -5.96
CA ASN A 494 10.47 -5.74 -7.37
C ASN A 494 10.40 -7.14 -8.00
N VAL A 495 9.53 -7.27 -9.00
CA VAL A 495 9.57 -8.39 -9.95
C VAL A 495 9.81 -7.85 -11.36
N LEU A 496 10.58 -8.57 -12.17
CA LEU A 496 10.73 -8.30 -13.60
C LEU A 496 9.36 -8.31 -14.31
N ALA A 497 9.29 -7.79 -15.54
CA ALA A 497 8.03 -7.74 -16.27
C ALA A 497 7.32 -9.10 -16.39
N ASN A 498 8.09 -10.20 -16.49
CA ASN A 498 7.60 -11.57 -16.56
C ASN A 498 7.22 -12.20 -15.21
N GLY A 499 7.36 -11.47 -14.09
CA GLY A 499 7.00 -11.93 -12.75
C GLY A 499 8.10 -12.68 -11.99
N LEU A 500 9.34 -12.73 -12.51
CA LEU A 500 10.48 -13.26 -11.75
C LEU A 500 11.00 -12.23 -10.73
N PRO A 501 11.44 -12.63 -9.52
CA PRO A 501 12.00 -11.70 -8.54
C PRO A 501 13.22 -10.94 -9.07
N TYR A 502 13.28 -9.63 -8.81
CA TYR A 502 14.43 -8.80 -9.11
C TYR A 502 15.28 -8.57 -7.86
N LEU A 503 16.49 -9.13 -7.82
CA LEU A 503 17.31 -9.22 -6.60
C LEU A 503 18.67 -8.50 -6.72
N MET A 504 18.69 -7.31 -7.32
CA MET A 504 19.91 -6.50 -7.49
C MET A 504 19.88 -5.22 -6.64
N GLY A 505 21.06 -4.76 -6.21
CA GLY A 505 21.22 -3.48 -5.51
C GLY A 505 20.46 -3.41 -4.17
N ASN A 506 19.80 -2.28 -3.93
CA ASN A 506 18.96 -2.06 -2.75
C ASN A 506 17.58 -2.73 -2.87
N GLU A 507 17.19 -3.15 -4.07
CA GLU A 507 15.85 -3.65 -4.39
C GLU A 507 15.74 -5.17 -4.17
N ARG A 508 16.71 -5.74 -3.48
CA ARG A 508 16.67 -7.10 -2.93
C ARG A 508 16.39 -7.11 -1.42
N PHE A 509 16.36 -5.94 -0.79
CA PHE A 509 16.25 -5.81 0.65
C PHE A 509 14.80 -5.94 1.10
N LYS A 510 14.59 -6.55 2.27
CA LYS A 510 13.29 -6.61 2.98
C LYS A 510 13.06 -5.40 3.88
N GLY A 511 14.11 -4.62 4.09
CA GLY A 511 14.11 -3.36 4.84
C GLY A 511 15.00 -2.35 4.13
N SER A 512 14.50 -1.16 3.89
CA SER A 512 15.24 -0.02 3.35
C SER A 512 14.47 1.28 3.66
N HIS A 513 15.04 2.43 3.29
CA HIS A 513 14.32 3.71 3.31
C HIS A 513 12.91 3.63 2.69
N SER A 514 12.76 2.85 1.61
CA SER A 514 11.47 2.71 0.90
C SER A 514 10.60 1.56 1.38
N MET A 515 11.12 0.60 2.16
CA MET A 515 10.40 -0.63 2.53
C MET A 515 10.58 -0.97 4.00
N SER A 516 9.47 -1.05 4.74
CA SER A 516 9.46 -1.52 6.13
C SER A 516 8.08 -2.07 6.54
N GLY A 517 7.63 -3.15 5.88
CA GLY A 517 6.38 -3.86 6.19
C GLY A 517 5.06 -3.12 5.92
N TYR A 518 5.05 -1.80 5.81
CA TYR A 518 3.84 -0.96 5.68
C TYR A 518 2.93 -1.38 4.51
N HIS A 519 3.37 -1.21 3.26
CA HIS A 519 2.53 -1.42 2.08
C HIS A 519 1.99 -2.86 1.97
N SER A 520 2.77 -3.87 2.38
CA SER A 520 2.31 -5.25 2.34
C SER A 520 1.30 -5.57 3.45
N THR A 521 1.43 -4.96 4.62
CA THR A 521 0.47 -5.12 5.73
C THR A 521 -0.79 -4.27 5.55
N GLU A 522 -0.68 -3.05 5.00
CA GLU A 522 -1.81 -2.20 4.60
C GLU A 522 -2.65 -2.88 3.50
N LEU A 523 -1.98 -3.40 2.47
CA LEU A 523 -2.62 -4.21 1.43
C LEU A 523 -3.43 -5.35 2.05
N CYS A 524 -2.84 -6.13 2.96
CA CYS A 524 -3.54 -7.23 3.61
C CYS A 524 -4.73 -6.74 4.45
N TYR A 525 -4.53 -5.70 5.28
CA TYR A 525 -5.56 -5.14 6.13
C TYR A 525 -6.79 -4.71 5.31
N LEU A 526 -6.57 -3.89 4.28
CA LEU A 526 -7.66 -3.33 3.49
C LEU A 526 -8.23 -4.31 2.46
N SER A 527 -7.41 -5.21 1.88
CA SER A 527 -7.95 -6.25 1.01
C SER A 527 -8.86 -7.20 1.78
N ALA A 528 -8.53 -7.54 3.04
CA ALA A 528 -9.43 -8.31 3.89
C ALA A 528 -10.76 -7.56 4.10
N VAL A 529 -10.69 -6.27 4.45
CA VAL A 529 -11.86 -5.41 4.66
C VAL A 529 -12.73 -5.31 3.41
N TYR A 530 -12.17 -4.96 2.26
CA TYR A 530 -12.93 -4.75 1.03
C TYR A 530 -13.46 -6.06 0.45
N THR A 531 -12.63 -7.11 0.41
CA THR A 531 -13.05 -8.42 -0.07
C THR A 531 -14.21 -8.93 0.76
N ASN A 532 -14.05 -9.02 2.08
CA ASN A 532 -15.07 -9.63 2.93
C ASN A 532 -16.30 -8.75 3.09
N LEU A 533 -16.15 -7.45 3.40
CA LEU A 533 -17.29 -6.62 3.77
C LEU A 533 -18.01 -6.01 2.55
N LEU A 534 -17.30 -5.69 1.47
CA LEU A 534 -17.90 -5.02 0.31
C LEU A 534 -18.20 -5.95 -0.86
N ILE A 535 -17.37 -6.98 -1.09
CA ILE A 535 -17.43 -7.84 -2.28
C ILE A 535 -18.10 -9.18 -1.99
N THR A 536 -17.52 -10.02 -1.14
CA THR A 536 -17.98 -11.40 -0.86
C THR A 536 -19.01 -11.50 0.25
N LYS A 537 -19.24 -10.41 0.99
CA LYS A 537 -20.28 -10.27 2.02
C LYS A 537 -20.12 -11.26 3.18
N VAL A 538 -18.89 -11.41 3.67
CA VAL A 538 -18.51 -12.23 4.82
C VAL A 538 -18.23 -11.35 6.05
N PRO A 539 -18.78 -11.66 7.24
CA PRO A 539 -18.46 -10.95 8.49
C PRO A 539 -16.99 -11.05 8.88
N MET A 540 -16.48 -10.03 9.58
CA MET A 540 -15.10 -9.98 10.08
C MET A 540 -15.03 -9.61 11.55
N ASN A 541 -13.99 -10.10 12.22
CA ASN A 541 -13.66 -9.68 13.58
C ASN A 541 -12.51 -8.67 13.56
N PHE A 542 -12.59 -7.68 14.44
CA PHE A 542 -11.49 -6.74 14.71
C PHE A 542 -11.20 -6.66 16.21
N TYR A 543 -9.96 -6.36 16.56
CA TYR A 543 -9.46 -6.40 17.93
C TYR A 543 -8.86 -5.07 18.34
N PHE A 544 -9.21 -4.62 19.55
CA PHE A 544 -8.76 -3.36 20.14
C PHE A 544 -8.30 -3.60 21.58
N LYS A 545 -7.40 -2.74 22.07
CA LYS A 545 -6.91 -2.79 23.45
C LYS A 545 -6.95 -1.43 24.14
N PRO A 546 -8.14 -0.83 24.35
CA PRO A 546 -8.24 0.52 24.90
C PRO A 546 -7.64 0.63 26.29
N LYS A 547 -6.82 1.66 26.50
CA LYS A 547 -6.31 2.06 27.82
C LYS A 547 -7.42 2.74 28.64
N PRO A 548 -7.35 2.69 29.98
CA PRO A 548 -8.24 3.41 30.88
C PRO A 548 -8.39 4.89 30.48
N ARG A 549 -9.61 5.31 30.14
CA ARG A 549 -9.92 6.70 29.73
C ARG A 549 -9.08 7.19 28.55
N GLY A 550 -8.62 6.29 27.68
CA GLY A 550 -7.81 6.65 26.51
C GLY A 550 -8.61 7.41 25.45
N PHE A 551 -9.83 6.95 25.18
CA PHE A 551 -10.72 7.62 24.23
C PHE A 551 -11.59 8.67 24.92
N LYS A 552 -11.78 9.79 24.23
CA LYS A 552 -12.73 10.83 24.62
C LYS A 552 -14.13 10.22 24.81
N ASP A 553 -14.77 10.59 25.91
CA ASP A 553 -16.09 10.10 26.32
C ASP A 553 -16.20 8.57 26.46
N ASN A 554 -15.07 7.85 26.56
CA ASN A 554 -14.98 6.39 26.52
C ASN A 554 -15.64 5.77 25.27
N ILE A 555 -15.61 6.48 24.13
CA ILE A 555 -16.18 5.99 22.87
C ILE A 555 -15.07 5.39 22.01
N LEU A 556 -15.07 4.06 21.87
CA LEU A 556 -14.23 3.36 20.90
C LEU A 556 -14.98 3.26 19.57
N ARG A 557 -14.46 3.90 18.52
CA ARG A 557 -14.96 3.74 17.15
C ARG A 557 -14.27 2.55 16.49
N VAL A 558 -15.05 1.70 15.84
CA VAL A 558 -14.58 0.39 15.38
C VAL A 558 -14.76 0.16 13.89
N SER A 559 -15.09 1.21 13.13
CA SER A 559 -15.12 1.10 11.66
C SER A 559 -13.73 0.70 11.15
N PRO A 560 -13.62 -0.32 10.30
CA PRO A 560 -12.33 -0.82 9.82
C PRO A 560 -11.67 0.12 8.80
N ASP A 561 -12.48 0.85 8.03
CA ASP A 561 -12.08 1.88 7.08
C ASP A 561 -13.27 2.83 6.85
N ILE A 562 -13.12 3.85 5.99
CA ILE A 562 -14.22 4.69 5.50
C ILE A 562 -15.01 3.92 4.43
N LEU A 563 -15.96 3.11 4.86
CA LEU A 563 -16.83 2.32 3.98
C LEU A 563 -18.12 3.08 3.61
N PRO A 564 -18.80 2.72 2.50
CA PRO A 564 -20.09 3.33 2.14
C PRO A 564 -21.08 3.26 3.29
N LYS A 565 -21.74 4.39 3.58
CA LYS A 565 -22.74 4.47 4.65
C LYS A 565 -23.81 3.39 4.50
N GLY A 566 -24.03 2.62 5.57
CA GLY A 566 -25.01 1.54 5.60
C GLY A 566 -24.56 0.23 4.95
N SER A 567 -23.31 0.11 4.49
CA SER A 567 -22.78 -1.14 3.91
C SER A 567 -22.44 -2.22 4.94
N VAL A 568 -22.25 -1.84 6.20
CA VAL A 568 -21.90 -2.73 7.32
C VAL A 568 -22.57 -2.29 8.61
N LYS A 569 -22.65 -3.21 9.58
CA LYS A 569 -23.11 -2.97 10.96
C LYS A 569 -22.20 -3.67 11.96
N LEU A 570 -22.10 -3.09 13.15
CA LEU A 570 -21.54 -3.75 14.33
C LEU A 570 -22.59 -4.67 14.94
N THR A 571 -22.35 -5.98 14.95
CA THR A 571 -23.35 -7.00 15.34
C THR A 571 -23.01 -7.77 16.60
N ALA A 572 -21.75 -7.78 17.00
CA ALA A 572 -21.31 -8.39 18.25
C ALA A 572 -20.11 -7.62 18.82
N VAL A 573 -20.06 -7.53 20.16
CA VAL A 573 -18.94 -7.00 20.92
C VAL A 573 -18.66 -7.94 22.08
N GLU A 574 -17.39 -8.26 22.28
CA GLU A 574 -16.89 -8.95 23.46
C GLU A 574 -15.86 -8.06 24.16
N ILE A 575 -15.98 -7.90 25.48
CA ILE A 575 -14.97 -7.26 26.34
C ILE A 575 -14.44 -8.29 27.33
N ASP A 576 -13.12 -8.49 27.36
CA ASP A 576 -12.43 -9.51 28.15
C ASP A 576 -13.07 -10.92 27.97
N GLY A 577 -13.43 -11.24 26.73
CA GLY A 577 -14.04 -12.52 26.33
C GLY A 577 -15.50 -12.71 26.75
N LYS A 578 -16.18 -11.65 27.19
CA LYS A 578 -17.60 -11.68 27.57
C LYS A 578 -18.44 -10.81 26.64
N PRO A 579 -19.65 -11.26 26.24
CA PRO A 579 -20.57 -10.42 25.46
C PRO A 579 -20.83 -9.08 26.12
N TYR A 580 -20.93 -8.03 25.29
CA TYR A 580 -21.16 -6.66 25.73
C TYR A 580 -22.15 -5.94 24.80
N ASP A 581 -23.16 -5.29 25.38
CA ASP A 581 -24.32 -4.80 24.61
C ASP A 581 -24.37 -3.26 24.48
N ASN A 582 -23.48 -2.52 25.13
CA ASN A 582 -23.47 -1.06 25.07
C ASN A 582 -22.66 -0.55 23.87
N PHE A 583 -23.23 -0.74 22.68
CA PHE A 583 -22.66 -0.31 21.42
C PHE A 583 -23.75 0.20 20.47
N ASN A 584 -23.35 0.99 19.48
CA ASN A 584 -24.23 1.44 18.41
C ASN A 584 -23.91 0.67 17.13
N ALA A 585 -24.88 -0.15 16.70
CA ALA A 585 -24.74 -1.02 15.53
C ALA A 585 -24.51 -0.26 14.22
N ASP A 586 -25.22 0.86 14.01
CA ASP A 586 -25.20 1.60 12.75
C ASP A 586 -24.09 2.66 12.72
N ALA A 587 -23.76 3.26 13.87
CA ALA A 587 -22.69 4.23 14.01
C ALA A 587 -21.31 3.62 14.29
N LEU A 588 -21.23 2.28 14.40
CA LEU A 588 -19.98 1.51 14.55
C LEU A 588 -19.10 1.97 15.72
N TYR A 589 -19.69 2.16 16.91
CA TYR A 589 -18.94 2.47 18.13
C TYR A 589 -19.39 1.65 19.33
N VAL A 590 -18.46 1.46 20.26
CA VAL A 590 -18.67 0.84 21.58
C VAL A 590 -18.49 1.91 22.65
N THR A 591 -19.44 2.04 23.56
CA THR A 591 -19.25 2.86 24.76
C THR A 591 -18.58 2.00 25.82
N LEU A 592 -17.27 2.20 26.01
CA LEU A 592 -16.45 1.38 26.90
C LEU A 592 -16.89 1.54 28.36
N PRO A 593 -16.84 0.47 29.17
CA PRO A 593 -17.02 0.58 30.60
C PRO A 593 -15.87 1.37 31.23
N ILE A 594 -16.13 2.00 32.38
CA ILE A 594 -15.06 2.55 33.21
C ILE A 594 -14.19 1.38 33.68
N ALA A 595 -12.89 1.47 33.43
CA ALA A 595 -11.92 0.45 33.77
C ALA A 595 -10.64 1.10 34.31
N ASP A 596 -9.97 0.40 35.23
CA ASP A 596 -8.67 0.80 35.80
C ASP A 596 -7.49 0.07 35.13
N LYS A 597 -7.78 -0.80 34.15
CA LYS A 597 -6.82 -1.58 33.35
C LYS A 597 -7.22 -1.55 31.88
N ASP A 598 -6.28 -1.91 31.01
CA ASP A 598 -6.54 -2.07 29.58
C ASP A 598 -7.62 -3.15 29.36
N LEU A 599 -8.49 -2.91 28.37
CA LEU A 599 -9.60 -3.80 28.02
C LEU A 599 -9.26 -4.57 26.75
N ASN A 600 -9.56 -5.88 26.69
CA ASN A 600 -9.51 -6.59 25.42
C ASN A 600 -10.88 -6.51 24.76
N VAL A 601 -10.98 -5.80 23.63
CA VAL A 601 -12.25 -5.61 22.92
C VAL A 601 -12.16 -6.32 21.58
N LYS A 602 -13.07 -7.27 21.35
CA LYS A 602 -13.28 -7.90 20.04
C LYS A 602 -14.63 -7.47 19.52
N VAL A 603 -14.70 -7.05 18.27
CA VAL A 603 -15.95 -6.68 17.60
C VAL A 603 -16.17 -7.52 16.35
N THR A 604 -17.42 -7.77 16.01
CA THR A 604 -17.82 -8.40 14.75
C THR A 604 -18.55 -7.38 13.88
N ILE A 605 -17.97 -7.09 12.72
CA ILE A 605 -18.57 -6.24 11.69
C ILE A 605 -19.18 -7.14 10.63
N THR A 606 -20.48 -6.95 10.37
CA THR A 606 -21.25 -7.75 9.42
C THR A 606 -21.72 -6.88 8.27
N PRO A 607 -21.55 -7.33 7.01
CA PRO A 607 -22.10 -6.61 5.87
C PRO A 607 -23.63 -6.61 5.87
N VAL A 608 -24.22 -5.51 5.38
CA VAL A 608 -25.67 -5.35 5.17
C VAL A 608 -26.05 -5.78 3.76
#